data_AF-A0A1Y4EHQ3-F1
#
_entry.id   AF-A0A1Y4EHQ3-F1
#
_cell.length_a   1.000
_cell.length_b   1.000
_cell.length_c   1.000
_cell.angle_alpha   90.00
_cell.angle_beta   90.00
_cell.angle_gamma   90.00
#
_symmetry.space_group_name_H-M   'P 1'
#
loop_
_entity.id
_entity.type
_entity.pdbx_description
1 polymer ?
#
loop_
_entity_poly.entity_id
_entity_poly.type
_entity_poly.pdbx_seq_one_letter_code
_entity_poly.pdbx_strand_id
1 'polypeptide(L)'
;EKFCAEHFPGHQALVCTHPDGHNHSGNIHVHIVINSLRIEEVPFLPYMDRPADTKAGCKHRCTDAALRYFKSEVMEMCHREGLYQIDLLNGSKNRVTDREYWAQKKGQAALDKQNAPMIAGGITPRQTKFETNKEKLRQTIRKALATAASFDEFSSLLLREGVTVKESRGRLSYLTPDRTKPITARKLGDDFDRAAVLAVLEQNAARATEKTAAIPEYPRRGKTGIQPTKAPQSAPKLVGASSISFASPQAGKLTHSAASPLPAKPDGFAGAPSVQRLVDIAAKRAEGKGRGYERWATMHNLKQMAATLN
;
A
#
# COMPACT_ATOMS: atom_id res chain seq x y z
N GLU A 1 -2.98 -3.32 25.23
CA GLU A 1 -2.95 -4.21 26.42
C GLU A 1 -3.85 -5.43 26.25
N LYS A 2 -5.15 -5.29 25.97
CA LYS A 2 -6.09 -6.41 25.75
C LYS A 2 -5.58 -7.50 24.79
N PHE A 3 -5.08 -7.10 23.62
CA PHE A 3 -4.46 -8.02 22.65
C PHE A 3 -3.35 -8.89 23.25
N CYS A 4 -2.54 -8.33 24.16
CA CYS A 4 -1.46 -9.09 24.79
C CYS A 4 -1.97 -10.08 25.82
N ALA A 5 -3.00 -9.72 26.58
CA ALA A 5 -3.63 -10.61 27.55
C ALA A 5 -4.28 -11.82 26.86
N GLU A 6 -4.92 -11.61 25.71
CA GLU A 6 -5.61 -12.65 24.95
C GLU A 6 -4.63 -13.58 24.21
N HIS A 7 -3.61 -13.02 23.55
CA HIS A 7 -2.74 -13.80 22.65
C HIS A 7 -1.38 -14.15 23.22
N PHE A 8 -0.97 -13.58 24.35
CA PHE A 8 0.27 -13.93 25.04
C PHE A 8 0.03 -14.20 26.54
N PRO A 9 -0.94 -15.07 26.91
CA PRO A 9 -1.23 -15.35 28.32
C PRO A 9 0.00 -15.94 29.01
N GLY A 10 0.23 -15.64 30.29
CA GLY A 10 1.41 -16.12 31.00
C GLY A 10 2.75 -15.59 30.45
N HIS A 11 2.77 -14.64 29.50
CA HIS A 11 3.95 -13.84 29.19
C HIS A 11 3.83 -12.47 29.85
N GLN A 12 4.93 -11.99 30.43
CA GLN A 12 5.02 -10.59 30.81
C GLN A 12 5.11 -9.73 29.55
N ALA A 13 4.23 -8.75 29.41
CA ALA A 13 4.21 -7.85 28.25
C ALA A 13 4.40 -6.39 28.68
N LEU A 14 5.17 -5.65 27.90
CA LEU A 14 5.29 -4.19 27.98
C LEU A 14 4.69 -3.62 26.70
N VAL A 15 3.79 -2.64 26.86
CA VAL A 15 3.13 -1.96 25.74
C VAL A 15 3.43 -0.48 25.84
N CYS A 16 4.13 0.07 24.85
CA CYS A 16 4.50 1.48 24.79
C CYS A 16 3.93 2.11 23.53
N THR A 17 3.25 3.25 23.66
CA THR A 17 2.69 3.98 22.51
C THR A 17 3.44 5.28 22.34
N HIS A 18 3.84 5.57 21.10
CA HIS A 18 4.63 6.74 20.74
C HIS A 18 3.93 7.49 19.60
N PRO A 19 3.65 8.80 19.75
CA PRO A 19 3.05 9.62 18.71
C PRO A 19 4.07 10.08 17.65
N ASP A 20 5.36 9.96 17.93
CA ASP A 20 6.48 10.36 17.08
C ASP A 20 6.94 9.18 16.22
N GLY A 21 6.17 8.89 15.16
CA GLY A 21 6.53 7.88 14.17
C GLY A 21 7.95 8.04 13.63
N HIS A 22 8.55 6.93 13.20
CA HIS A 22 9.92 6.90 12.66
C HIS A 22 10.16 8.04 11.65
N ASN A 23 11.34 8.69 11.75
CA ASN A 23 11.73 9.87 10.97
C ASN A 23 10.79 11.08 11.10
N HIS A 24 10.23 11.32 12.30
CA HIS A 24 9.30 12.43 12.58
C HIS A 24 8.07 12.42 11.65
N SER A 25 7.61 11.24 11.26
CA SER A 25 6.42 11.10 10.40
C SER A 25 5.13 11.55 11.10
N GLY A 26 5.14 11.66 12.44
CA GLY A 26 3.94 11.97 13.23
C GLY A 26 2.96 10.79 13.32
N ASN A 27 3.36 9.61 12.85
CA ASN A 27 2.53 8.41 12.92
C ASN A 27 2.56 7.82 14.34
N ILE A 28 1.38 7.66 14.93
CA ILE A 28 1.24 6.92 16.18
C ILE A 28 1.61 5.45 15.93
N HIS A 29 2.51 4.92 16.75
CA HIS A 29 2.89 3.51 16.70
C HIS A 29 3.00 2.93 18.10
N VAL A 30 2.84 1.61 18.18
CA VAL A 30 2.86 0.86 19.44
C VAL A 30 3.99 -0.16 19.38
N HIS A 31 4.84 -0.16 20.39
CA HIS A 31 5.80 -1.22 20.67
C HIS A 31 5.19 -2.20 21.67
N ILE A 32 5.08 -3.46 21.26
CA ILE A 32 4.69 -4.56 22.14
C ILE A 32 5.94 -5.43 22.34
N VAL A 33 6.39 -5.54 23.58
CA VAL A 33 7.53 -6.36 23.97
C VAL A 33 7.03 -7.43 24.92
N ILE A 34 7.10 -8.69 24.50
CA ILE A 34 6.80 -9.83 25.36
C ILE A 34 8.10 -10.45 25.88
N ASN A 35 8.12 -10.82 27.16
CA ASN A 35 9.13 -11.72 27.66
C ASN A 35 8.94 -13.06 26.95
N SER A 36 10.00 -13.53 26.29
CA SER A 36 9.92 -14.75 25.49
C SER A 36 9.64 -15.98 26.35
N LEU A 37 9.95 -15.97 27.65
CA LEU A 37 9.63 -17.09 28.55
C LEU A 37 8.23 -16.93 29.14
N ARG A 38 7.50 -18.03 29.20
CA ARG A 38 6.21 -18.11 29.90
C ARG A 38 6.44 -18.30 31.39
N ILE A 39 5.71 -17.59 32.24
CA ILE A 39 5.86 -17.69 33.71
C ILE A 39 4.93 -18.72 34.34
N GLU A 40 3.86 -19.10 33.64
CA GLU A 40 2.84 -20.02 34.13
C GLU A 40 2.33 -20.92 32.98
N GLU A 41 1.63 -21.99 33.34
CA GLU A 41 0.99 -22.86 32.36
C GLU A 41 -0.31 -22.24 31.85
N VAL A 42 -0.60 -22.38 30.55
CA VAL A 42 -1.76 -21.76 29.90
C VAL A 42 -2.53 -22.77 29.05
N PRO A 43 -3.81 -22.51 28.75
CA PRO A 43 -4.55 -23.30 27.78
C PRO A 43 -3.87 -23.32 26.40
N PHE A 44 -4.07 -24.41 25.68
CA PHE A 44 -3.59 -24.53 24.31
C PHE A 44 -4.38 -23.59 23.40
N LEU A 45 -3.70 -22.59 22.81
CA LEU A 45 -4.33 -21.60 21.93
C LEU A 45 -4.28 -22.04 20.46
N PRO A 46 -5.19 -21.54 19.60
CA PRO A 46 -5.31 -21.99 18.20
C PRO A 46 -4.04 -21.86 17.35
N TYR A 47 -3.14 -20.96 17.72
CA TYR A 47 -1.90 -20.71 16.99
C TYR A 47 -0.69 -21.52 17.48
N MET A 48 -0.83 -22.21 18.61
CA MET A 48 0.24 -23.03 19.19
C MET A 48 0.39 -24.33 18.40
N ASP A 49 1.64 -24.78 18.19
CA ASP A 49 1.92 -25.99 17.40
C ASP A 49 2.35 -27.18 18.26
N ARG A 50 2.79 -26.94 19.51
CA ARG A 50 3.31 -28.02 20.38
C ARG A 50 2.80 -27.94 21.81
N PRO A 51 2.66 -29.09 22.50
CA PRO A 51 2.34 -29.12 23.94
C PRO A 51 3.38 -28.42 24.83
N ALA A 52 4.58 -28.12 24.33
CA ALA A 52 5.56 -27.34 25.07
C ALA A 52 5.22 -25.84 25.10
N ASP A 53 4.43 -25.35 24.15
CA ASP A 53 4.10 -23.92 24.05
C ASP A 53 3.20 -23.46 25.20
N THR A 54 2.49 -24.38 25.86
CA THR A 54 1.62 -24.09 27.01
C THR A 54 2.36 -24.03 28.34
N LYS A 55 3.58 -24.58 28.43
CA LYS A 55 4.23 -24.84 29.71
C LYS A 55 4.97 -23.61 30.27
N ALA A 56 4.95 -23.49 31.60
CA ALA A 56 5.81 -22.54 32.30
C ALA A 56 7.30 -22.81 32.00
N GLY A 57 8.09 -21.75 31.90
CA GLY A 57 9.52 -21.79 31.58
C GLY A 57 9.85 -22.07 30.11
N CYS A 58 8.86 -22.36 29.27
CA CYS A 58 9.07 -22.56 27.84
C CYS A 58 9.03 -21.24 27.06
N LYS A 59 9.80 -21.20 25.96
CA LYS A 59 9.93 -20.02 25.11
C LYS A 59 8.76 -19.92 24.13
N HIS A 60 8.22 -18.72 23.95
CA HIS A 60 7.27 -18.40 22.90
C HIS A 60 7.83 -18.74 21.53
N ARG A 61 7.07 -19.51 20.76
CA ARG A 61 7.43 -19.89 19.40
C ARG A 61 6.60 -19.10 18.40
N CYS A 62 7.23 -18.10 17.81
CA CYS A 62 6.66 -17.30 16.75
C CYS A 62 6.81 -18.04 15.41
N THR A 63 5.97 -19.04 15.16
CA THR A 63 5.93 -19.80 13.91
C THR A 63 5.23 -19.01 12.80
N ASP A 64 5.34 -19.45 11.55
CA ASP A 64 4.59 -18.85 10.43
C ASP A 64 3.07 -18.97 10.62
N ALA A 65 2.61 -20.04 11.27
CA ALA A 65 1.20 -20.21 11.65
C ALA A 65 0.80 -19.18 12.70
N ALA A 66 1.61 -19.00 13.74
CA ALA A 66 1.39 -17.99 14.77
C ALA A 66 1.37 -16.56 14.23
N LEU A 67 2.35 -16.20 13.39
CA LEU A 67 2.36 -14.89 12.74
C LEU A 67 1.14 -14.67 11.84
N ARG A 68 0.71 -15.69 11.10
CA ARG A 68 -0.49 -15.60 10.26
C ARG A 68 -1.74 -15.39 11.11
N TYR A 69 -1.87 -16.11 12.22
CA TYR A 69 -2.96 -15.92 13.18
C TYR A 69 -2.96 -14.51 13.79
N PHE A 70 -1.83 -14.01 14.29
CA PHE A 70 -1.79 -12.65 14.86
C PHE A 70 -2.12 -11.57 13.84
N LYS A 71 -1.71 -11.76 12.57
CA LYS A 71 -2.09 -10.86 11.48
C LYS A 71 -3.59 -10.84 11.24
N SER A 72 -4.27 -12.00 11.25
CA SER A 72 -5.73 -12.04 11.09
C SER A 72 -6.44 -11.36 12.25
N GLU A 73 -6.03 -11.63 13.49
CA GLU A 73 -6.61 -11.00 14.69
C GLU A 73 -6.47 -9.47 14.66
N VAL A 74 -5.29 -8.94 14.31
CA VAL A 74 -5.07 -7.50 14.15
C VAL A 74 -5.96 -6.92 13.05
N MET A 75 -6.10 -7.64 11.92
CA MET A 75 -6.97 -7.18 10.83
C MET A 75 -8.44 -7.13 11.25
N GLU A 76 -8.92 -8.14 11.97
CA GLU A 76 -10.29 -8.19 12.50
C GLU A 76 -10.56 -7.10 13.52
N MET A 77 -9.60 -6.83 14.42
CA MET A 77 -9.67 -5.70 15.34
C MET A 77 -9.84 -4.38 14.59
N CYS A 78 -9.00 -4.12 13.59
CA CYS A 78 -9.10 -2.88 12.81
C CYS A 78 -10.44 -2.77 12.05
N HIS A 79 -10.94 -3.87 11.48
CA HIS A 79 -12.25 -3.86 10.81
C HIS A 79 -13.39 -3.56 11.77
N ARG A 80 -13.38 -4.17 12.97
CA ARG A 80 -14.40 -3.94 14.00
C ARG A 80 -14.44 -2.48 14.45
N GLU A 81 -13.28 -1.84 14.55
CA GLU A 81 -13.17 -0.42 14.92
C GLU A 81 -13.32 0.54 13.72
N GLY A 82 -13.64 0.03 12.52
CA GLY A 82 -13.80 0.86 11.31
C GLY A 82 -12.52 1.55 10.83
N LEU A 83 -11.35 1.02 11.20
CA LEU A 83 -10.05 1.57 10.83
C LEU A 83 -9.62 1.07 9.45
N TYR A 84 -8.95 1.95 8.69
CA TYR A 84 -8.32 1.56 7.43
C TYR A 84 -7.24 0.50 7.71
N GLN A 85 -7.40 -0.67 7.08
CA GLN A 85 -6.52 -1.80 7.28
C GLN A 85 -5.91 -2.27 5.96
N ILE A 86 -4.58 -2.37 5.95
CA ILE A 86 -3.85 -3.04 4.86
C ILE A 86 -3.96 -4.55 5.07
N ASP A 87 -4.12 -5.31 3.99
CA ASP A 87 -4.06 -6.77 4.05
C ASP A 87 -2.66 -7.23 4.47
N LEU A 88 -2.57 -7.86 5.66
CA LEU A 88 -1.33 -8.35 6.24
C LEU A 88 -1.05 -9.81 5.88
N LEU A 89 -2.07 -10.54 5.40
CA LEU A 89 -2.03 -11.96 5.11
C LEU A 89 -1.56 -12.21 3.69
N ASN A 90 -2.04 -11.40 2.74
CA ASN A 90 -1.68 -11.49 1.34
C ASN A 90 -0.62 -10.44 0.98
N GLY A 91 0.01 -10.60 -0.17
CA GLY A 91 0.94 -9.60 -0.66
C GLY A 91 0.21 -8.40 -1.26
N SER A 92 1.00 -7.35 -1.50
CA SER A 92 0.51 -6.12 -2.12
C SER A 92 0.30 -6.32 -3.62
N LYS A 93 -0.88 -5.91 -4.12
CA LYS A 93 -1.18 -5.74 -5.55
C LYS A 93 -0.06 -5.01 -6.30
N ASN A 94 0.42 -3.90 -5.71
CA ASN A 94 1.61 -3.17 -6.12
C ASN A 94 2.68 -3.26 -5.02
N ARG A 95 3.78 -3.97 -5.30
CA ARG A 95 4.89 -4.07 -4.35
C ARG A 95 5.88 -2.94 -4.58
N VAL A 96 5.80 -1.92 -3.73
CA VAL A 96 6.77 -0.82 -3.66
C VAL A 96 7.75 -1.11 -2.53
N THR A 97 9.03 -1.27 -2.87
CA THR A 97 10.10 -1.48 -1.87
C THR A 97 10.54 -0.14 -1.29
N ASP A 98 11.06 -0.10 -0.06
CA ASP A 98 11.59 1.14 0.56
C ASP A 98 12.58 1.89 -0.35
N ARG A 99 13.48 1.14 -1.02
CA ARG A 99 14.43 1.73 -1.98
C ARG A 99 13.72 2.47 -3.11
N GLU A 100 12.62 1.91 -3.60
CA GLU A 100 11.82 2.48 -4.68
C GLU A 100 11.01 3.68 -4.20
N TYR A 101 10.41 3.59 -3.01
CA TYR A 101 9.75 4.71 -2.35
C TYR A 101 10.70 5.91 -2.19
N TRP A 102 11.92 5.68 -1.70
CA TRP A 102 12.92 6.74 -1.57
C TRP A 102 13.45 7.24 -2.92
N ALA A 103 13.62 6.35 -3.90
CA ALA A 103 13.99 6.76 -5.26
C ALA A 103 12.92 7.67 -5.88
N GLN A 104 11.64 7.37 -5.67
CA GLN A 104 10.54 8.20 -6.11
C GLN A 104 10.56 9.56 -5.41
N LYS A 105 10.70 9.59 -4.08
CA LYS A 105 10.72 10.83 -3.31
C LYS A 105 11.91 11.74 -3.69
N LYS A 106 13.10 11.17 -3.83
CA LYS A 106 14.30 11.90 -4.28
C LYS A 106 14.17 12.39 -5.72
N GLY A 107 13.66 11.55 -6.61
CA GLY A 107 13.44 11.91 -8.02
C GLY A 107 12.40 13.02 -8.17
N GLN A 108 11.32 12.98 -7.39
CA GLN A 108 10.31 14.04 -7.37
C GLN A 108 10.92 15.36 -6.88
N ALA A 109 11.66 15.35 -5.78
CA ALA A 109 12.32 16.56 -5.29
C ALA A 109 13.31 17.17 -6.30
N ALA A 110 14.04 16.33 -7.05
CA ALA A 110 14.92 16.79 -8.12
C ALA A 110 14.14 17.38 -9.30
N LEU A 111 13.02 16.75 -9.70
CA LEU A 111 12.13 17.25 -10.74
C LEU A 111 11.48 18.57 -10.35
N ASP A 112 11.00 18.69 -9.11
CA ASP A 112 10.40 19.91 -8.58
C ASP A 112 11.42 21.07 -8.57
N LYS A 113 12.68 20.78 -8.21
CA LYS A 113 13.77 21.76 -8.26
C LYS A 113 14.05 22.24 -9.69
N GLN A 114 13.98 21.35 -10.68
CA GLN A 114 14.16 21.70 -12.10
C GLN A 114 12.96 22.49 -12.65
N ASN A 115 11.75 22.16 -12.19
CA ASN A 115 10.51 22.79 -12.62
C ASN A 115 10.29 24.17 -11.98
N ALA A 116 10.80 24.41 -10.77
CA ALA A 116 10.66 25.68 -10.05
C ALA A 116 11.01 26.94 -10.88
N PRO A 117 12.17 27.04 -11.57
CA PRO A 117 12.47 28.21 -12.40
C PRO A 117 11.56 28.33 -13.64
N MET A 118 11.12 27.20 -14.22
CA MET A 118 10.18 27.23 -15.36
C MET A 118 8.82 27.78 -14.93
N ILE A 119 8.31 27.32 -13.78
CA ILE A 119 7.06 27.79 -13.20
C ILE A 119 7.17 29.28 -12.82
N ALA A 120 8.29 29.70 -12.24
CA ALA A 120 8.56 31.12 -11.94
C ALA A 120 8.60 32.00 -13.20
N GLY A 121 9.07 31.45 -14.32
CA GLY A 121 9.03 32.08 -15.64
C GLY A 121 7.68 31.97 -16.37
N GLY A 122 6.63 31.46 -15.73
CA GLY A 122 5.29 31.30 -16.34
C GLY A 122 5.18 30.15 -17.35
N ILE A 123 6.20 29.31 -17.47
CA ILE A 123 6.23 28.16 -18.38
C ILE A 123 5.70 26.94 -17.64
N THR A 124 4.68 26.29 -18.20
CA THR A 124 4.14 25.04 -17.63
C THR A 124 5.07 23.86 -17.97
N PRO A 125 5.65 23.16 -16.96
CA PRO A 125 6.55 22.04 -17.22
C PRO A 125 5.82 20.85 -17.87
N ARG A 126 6.52 20.16 -18.77
CA ARG A 126 5.99 18.98 -19.47
C ARG A 126 5.79 17.77 -18.56
N GLN A 127 6.62 17.63 -17.51
CA GLN A 127 6.53 16.56 -16.53
C GLN A 127 6.51 17.14 -15.13
N THR A 128 5.43 16.86 -14.39
CA THR A 128 5.24 17.31 -13.01
C THR A 128 5.36 16.17 -12.01
N LYS A 129 5.33 14.92 -12.47
CA LYS A 129 5.40 13.73 -11.63
C LYS A 129 6.57 12.85 -12.06
N PHE A 130 7.43 12.53 -11.10
CA PHE A 130 8.52 11.59 -11.29
C PHE A 130 7.99 10.16 -11.18
N GLU A 131 8.31 9.33 -12.18
CA GLU A 131 7.93 7.93 -12.22
C GLU A 131 9.16 7.03 -12.26
N THR A 132 9.21 6.05 -11.37
CA THR A 132 10.28 5.07 -11.35
C THR A 132 10.16 4.10 -12.53
N ASN A 133 11.26 3.52 -12.99
CA ASN A 133 11.23 2.55 -14.10
C ASN A 133 10.33 1.34 -13.81
N LYS A 134 10.22 0.92 -12.54
CA LYS A 134 9.29 -0.15 -12.14
C LYS A 134 7.84 0.32 -12.23
N GLU A 135 7.54 1.55 -11.84
CA GLU A 135 6.18 2.08 -11.93
C GLU A 135 5.74 2.25 -13.39
N LYS A 136 6.63 2.78 -14.24
CA LYS A 136 6.38 2.82 -15.70
C LYS A 136 6.07 1.43 -16.24
N LEU A 137 6.87 0.43 -15.88
CA LEU A 137 6.62 -0.96 -16.27
C LEU A 137 5.26 -1.50 -15.77
N ARG A 138 4.88 -1.21 -14.51
CA ARG A 138 3.55 -1.60 -13.98
C ARG A 138 2.43 -0.98 -14.81
N GLN A 139 2.55 0.30 -15.17
CA GLN A 139 1.56 1.00 -16.00
C GLN A 139 1.49 0.41 -17.42
N THR A 140 2.64 0.13 -18.06
CA THR A 140 2.69 -0.51 -19.37
C THR A 140 2.01 -1.88 -19.36
N ILE A 141 2.26 -2.69 -18.33
CA ILE A 141 1.61 -4.00 -18.18
C ILE A 141 0.10 -3.84 -18.00
N ARG A 142 -0.36 -2.91 -17.16
CA ARG A 142 -1.79 -2.64 -16.98
C ARG A 142 -2.46 -2.18 -18.27
N LYS A 143 -1.80 -1.32 -19.05
CA LYS A 143 -2.29 -0.85 -20.34
C LYS A 143 -2.42 -2.01 -21.32
N ALA A 144 -1.44 -2.91 -21.38
CA ALA A 144 -1.51 -4.11 -22.21
C ALA A 144 -2.62 -5.06 -21.76
N LEU A 145 -2.77 -5.29 -20.44
CA LEU A 145 -3.84 -6.11 -19.86
C LEU A 145 -5.24 -5.53 -20.05
N ALA A 146 -5.39 -4.22 -20.23
CA ALA A 146 -6.69 -3.61 -20.48
C ALA A 146 -7.23 -3.92 -21.88
N THR A 147 -6.35 -4.24 -22.83
CA THR A 147 -6.70 -4.47 -24.24
C THR A 147 -6.63 -5.94 -24.61
N ALA A 148 -5.62 -6.67 -24.13
CA ALA A 148 -5.36 -8.03 -24.56
C ALA A 148 -6.43 -9.01 -24.08
N ALA A 149 -6.87 -9.90 -24.97
CA ALA A 149 -7.72 -11.04 -24.66
C ALA A 149 -6.96 -12.38 -24.70
N SER A 150 -5.70 -12.37 -25.14
CA SER A 150 -4.84 -13.57 -25.17
C SER A 150 -3.43 -13.25 -24.70
N PHE A 151 -2.68 -14.29 -24.31
CA PHE A 151 -1.30 -14.13 -23.87
C PHE A 151 -0.36 -13.68 -25.00
N ASP A 152 -0.61 -14.16 -26.23
CA ASP A 152 0.20 -13.79 -27.40
C ASP A 152 -0.01 -12.31 -27.78
N GLU A 153 -1.26 -11.84 -27.74
CA GLU A 153 -1.59 -10.42 -27.92
C GLU A 153 -0.97 -9.55 -26.82
N PHE A 154 -1.05 -10.00 -25.56
CA PHE A 154 -0.42 -9.33 -24.43
C PHE A 154 1.10 -9.18 -24.61
N SER A 155 1.78 -10.27 -25.01
CA SER A 155 3.22 -10.26 -25.30
C SER A 155 3.56 -9.30 -26.45
N SER A 156 2.75 -9.32 -27.52
CA SER A 156 2.90 -8.45 -28.68
C SER A 156 2.74 -6.96 -28.34
N LEU A 157 1.76 -6.61 -27.50
CA LEU A 157 1.55 -5.23 -27.04
C LEU A 157 2.71 -4.74 -26.18
N LEU A 158 3.24 -5.60 -25.30
CA LEU A 158 4.42 -5.26 -24.51
C LEU A 158 5.68 -5.11 -25.37
N LEU A 159 5.84 -5.96 -26.38
CA LEU A 159 6.98 -5.88 -27.30
C LEU A 159 6.98 -4.58 -28.11
N ARG A 160 5.81 -4.06 -28.50
CA ARG A 160 5.67 -2.75 -29.17
C ARG A 160 6.17 -1.60 -28.30
N GLU A 161 6.03 -1.72 -26.98
CA GLU A 161 6.52 -0.76 -25.99
C GLU A 161 7.98 -1.08 -25.56
N GLY A 162 8.65 -2.01 -26.26
CA GLY A 162 10.04 -2.42 -26.01
C GLY A 162 10.23 -3.37 -24.83
N VAL A 163 9.16 -3.91 -24.25
CA VAL A 163 9.22 -4.82 -23.10
C VAL A 163 9.09 -6.27 -23.55
N THR A 164 10.15 -7.05 -23.34
CA THR A 164 10.11 -8.50 -23.62
C THR A 164 9.60 -9.29 -22.40
N VAL A 165 8.60 -10.13 -22.62
CA VAL A 165 8.09 -11.06 -21.59
C VAL A 165 8.83 -12.39 -21.69
N LYS A 166 9.31 -12.90 -20.55
CA LYS A 166 9.89 -14.24 -20.43
C LYS A 166 9.15 -15.04 -19.39
N GLU A 167 8.72 -16.24 -19.75
CA GLU A 167 8.17 -17.22 -18.82
C GLU A 167 9.23 -18.26 -18.47
N SER A 168 9.48 -18.47 -17.19
CA SER A 168 10.38 -19.53 -16.72
C SER A 168 9.93 -20.07 -15.37
N ARG A 169 9.88 -21.39 -15.24
CA ARG A 169 9.49 -22.10 -14.00
C ARG A 169 8.16 -21.57 -13.40
N GLY A 170 7.18 -21.31 -14.27
CA GLY A 170 5.86 -20.79 -13.88
C GLY A 170 5.83 -19.32 -13.44
N ARG A 171 6.88 -18.53 -13.70
CA ARG A 171 6.97 -17.12 -13.32
C ARG A 171 7.18 -16.24 -14.54
N LEU A 172 6.49 -15.10 -14.55
CA LEU A 172 6.70 -14.06 -15.54
C LEU A 172 7.85 -13.15 -15.13
N SER A 173 8.65 -12.76 -16.11
CA SER A 173 9.73 -11.79 -15.98
C SER A 173 9.70 -10.83 -17.17
N TYR A 174 9.95 -9.55 -16.91
CA TYR A 174 9.82 -8.47 -17.89
C TYR A 174 11.17 -7.79 -18.09
N LEU A 175 11.64 -7.74 -19.33
CA LEU A 175 12.88 -7.07 -19.71
C LEU A 175 12.53 -5.74 -20.38
N THR A 176 12.88 -4.64 -19.72
CA THR A 176 12.79 -3.28 -20.27
C THR A 176 14.05 -2.94 -21.06
N PRO A 177 13.98 -2.06 -22.07
CA PRO A 177 15.13 -1.73 -22.92
C PRO A 177 16.31 -1.12 -22.13
N ASP A 178 16.02 -0.38 -21.05
CA ASP A 178 17.02 0.26 -20.19
C ASP A 178 17.78 -0.71 -19.28
N ARG A 179 17.51 -2.02 -19.35
CA ARG A 179 18.05 -3.01 -18.42
C ARG A 179 18.58 -4.25 -19.12
N THR A 180 19.69 -4.76 -18.61
CA THR A 180 20.26 -6.05 -19.03
C THR A 180 19.63 -7.25 -18.32
N LYS A 181 19.11 -7.05 -17.09
CA LYS A 181 18.50 -8.11 -16.27
C LYS A 181 16.99 -7.91 -16.19
N PRO A 182 16.18 -8.97 -16.43
CA PRO A 182 14.73 -8.87 -16.36
C PRO A 182 14.24 -8.67 -14.91
N ILE A 183 13.09 -8.02 -14.77
CA ILE A 183 12.38 -7.79 -13.52
C ILE A 183 11.34 -8.90 -13.37
N THR A 184 11.44 -9.67 -12.30
CA THR A 184 10.45 -10.71 -12.00
C THR A 184 9.12 -10.10 -11.55
N ALA A 185 8.00 -10.70 -11.94
CA ALA A 185 6.64 -10.27 -11.58
C ALA A 185 6.47 -10.03 -10.06
N ARG A 186 6.98 -10.95 -9.23
CA ARG A 186 7.02 -10.83 -7.76
C ARG A 186 7.57 -9.48 -7.25
N LYS A 187 8.48 -8.83 -7.98
CA LYS A 187 9.05 -7.52 -7.59
C LYS A 187 8.16 -6.34 -7.96
N LEU A 188 7.17 -6.54 -8.83
CA LEU A 188 6.20 -5.55 -9.26
C LEU A 188 4.95 -5.60 -8.37
N GLY A 189 4.53 -6.80 -7.98
CA GLY A 189 3.36 -7.02 -7.13
C GLY A 189 2.56 -8.23 -7.58
N ASP A 190 1.57 -8.61 -6.80
CA ASP A 190 0.85 -9.87 -6.99
C ASP A 190 -0.09 -9.82 -8.21
N ASP A 191 -0.56 -8.62 -8.62
CA ASP A 191 -1.36 -8.42 -9.85
C ASP A 191 -0.60 -8.78 -11.14
N PHE A 192 0.74 -8.85 -11.07
CA PHE A 192 1.60 -9.09 -12.21
C PHE A 192 2.11 -10.53 -12.27
N ASP A 193 1.78 -11.35 -11.28
CA ASP A 193 2.13 -12.76 -11.29
C ASP A 193 1.35 -13.50 -12.39
N ARG A 194 1.90 -14.63 -12.84
CA ARG A 194 1.37 -15.39 -13.97
C ARG A 194 -0.13 -15.71 -13.84
N ALA A 195 -0.53 -16.18 -12.66
CA ALA A 195 -1.92 -16.56 -12.40
C ALA A 195 -2.87 -15.35 -12.50
N ALA A 196 -2.48 -14.21 -11.92
CA ALA A 196 -3.27 -12.98 -11.99
C ALA A 196 -3.38 -12.46 -13.43
N VAL A 197 -2.27 -12.45 -14.17
CA VAL A 197 -2.23 -12.04 -15.59
C VAL A 197 -3.16 -12.92 -16.43
N LEU A 198 -3.06 -14.25 -16.29
CA LEU A 198 -3.91 -15.17 -17.05
C LEU A 198 -5.39 -15.04 -16.70
N ALA A 199 -5.72 -14.88 -15.42
CA ALA A 199 -7.11 -14.69 -14.99
C ALA A 199 -7.73 -13.42 -15.61
N VAL A 200 -6.96 -12.32 -15.70
CA VAL A 200 -7.43 -11.09 -16.35
C VAL A 200 -7.62 -11.31 -17.85
N LEU A 201 -6.70 -12.00 -18.52
CA LEU A 201 -6.82 -12.30 -19.95
C LEU A 201 -8.03 -13.18 -20.25
N GLU A 202 -8.29 -14.19 -19.43
CA GLU A 202 -9.48 -15.05 -19.55
C GLU A 202 -10.78 -14.25 -19.39
N GLN A 203 -10.84 -13.36 -18.40
CA GLN A 203 -11.99 -12.46 -18.23
C GLN A 203 -12.18 -11.52 -19.44
N ASN A 204 -11.09 -11.02 -20.03
CA ASN A 204 -11.17 -10.18 -21.21
C ASN A 204 -11.64 -10.97 -22.44
N ALA A 205 -11.18 -12.21 -22.61
CA ALA A 205 -11.64 -13.10 -23.67
C ALA A 205 -13.15 -13.36 -23.57
N ALA A 206 -13.65 -13.65 -22.37
CA ALA A 206 -15.09 -13.83 -22.13
C ALA A 206 -15.90 -12.56 -22.44
N ARG A 207 -15.39 -11.38 -22.06
CA ARG A 207 -16.05 -10.10 -22.40
C ARG A 207 -16.04 -9.82 -23.91
N ALA A 208 -15.02 -10.27 -24.63
CA ALA A 208 -14.93 -10.09 -26.08
C ALA A 208 -15.92 -10.99 -26.83
N THR A 209 -16.13 -12.22 -26.36
CA THR A 209 -17.13 -13.13 -26.93
C THR A 209 -18.55 -12.63 -26.66
N GLU A 210 -18.84 -12.16 -25.46
CA GLU A 210 -20.14 -11.56 -25.10
C GLU A 210 -20.46 -10.32 -25.95
N LYS A 211 -19.48 -9.42 -26.15
CA LYS A 211 -19.66 -8.23 -27.01
C LYS A 211 -19.92 -8.60 -28.47
N THR A 212 -19.27 -9.65 -28.98
CA THR A 212 -19.45 -10.11 -30.36
C THR A 212 -20.84 -10.73 -30.55
N ALA A 213 -21.34 -11.48 -29.56
CA ALA A 213 -22.67 -12.08 -29.58
C ALA A 213 -23.81 -11.03 -29.45
N ALA A 214 -23.55 -9.88 -28.84
CA ALA A 214 -24.53 -8.82 -28.61
C ALA A 214 -24.81 -7.91 -29.82
N ILE A 215 -24.14 -8.09 -30.97
CA ILE A 215 -24.43 -7.33 -32.19
C ILE A 215 -25.44 -8.14 -33.05
N PRO A 216 -26.75 -7.83 -33.02
CA PRO A 216 -27.70 -8.47 -33.91
C PRO A 216 -27.41 -8.07 -35.36
N GLU A 217 -27.18 -9.07 -36.20
CA GLU A 217 -26.98 -8.92 -37.64
C GLU A 217 -28.32 -8.50 -38.29
N TYR A 218 -28.54 -7.19 -38.43
CA TYR A 218 -29.68 -6.68 -39.19
C TYR A 218 -29.46 -6.95 -40.68
N PRO A 219 -30.37 -7.67 -41.37
CA PRO A 219 -30.22 -7.92 -42.80
C PRO A 219 -30.24 -6.59 -43.56
N ARG A 220 -29.17 -6.34 -44.33
CA ARG A 220 -29.08 -5.17 -45.21
C ARG A 220 -30.20 -5.26 -46.26
N ARG A 221 -31.27 -4.49 -46.04
CA ARG A 221 -32.34 -4.30 -47.02
C ARG A 221 -31.77 -3.65 -48.29
N GLY A 222 -31.74 -4.40 -49.39
CA GLY A 222 -31.34 -3.93 -50.70
C GLY A 222 -32.16 -2.72 -51.12
N LYS A 223 -31.49 -1.67 -51.59
CA LYS A 223 -32.14 -0.45 -52.09
C LYS A 223 -32.70 -0.71 -53.49
N THR A 224 -33.98 -1.07 -53.60
CA THR A 224 -34.77 -0.73 -54.79
C THR A 224 -35.29 0.69 -54.62
N GLY A 225 -34.93 1.54 -55.58
CA GLY A 225 -35.22 2.97 -55.55
C GLY A 225 -36.69 3.24 -55.81
N ILE A 226 -37.32 3.98 -54.90
CA ILE A 226 -38.52 4.77 -55.18
C ILE A 226 -38.36 6.06 -54.37
N GLN A 227 -38.09 7.17 -55.06
CA GLN A 227 -38.21 8.51 -54.48
C GLN A 227 -39.69 8.85 -54.35
N PRO A 228 -40.10 9.49 -53.25
CA PRO A 228 -41.23 10.39 -53.28
C PRO A 228 -40.79 11.84 -53.06
N THR A 229 -41.46 12.68 -53.82
CA THR A 229 -41.33 14.13 -53.99
C THR A 229 -41.67 14.92 -52.72
N LYS A 230 -41.03 16.08 -52.56
CA LYS A 230 -41.33 17.10 -51.55
C LYS A 230 -42.42 18.05 -52.04
N ALA A 231 -43.37 18.40 -51.17
CA ALA A 231 -44.13 19.67 -51.22
C ALA A 231 -44.59 20.08 -49.79
N PRO A 232 -44.85 21.39 -49.51
CA PRO A 232 -44.52 22.01 -48.23
C PRO A 232 -45.70 22.40 -47.30
N GLN A 233 -45.37 22.50 -46.01
CA GLN A 233 -45.90 23.32 -44.89
C GLN A 233 -47.42 23.55 -44.70
N SER A 234 -47.89 23.28 -43.48
CA SER A 234 -48.64 24.27 -42.68
C SER A 234 -48.59 23.92 -41.17
N ALA A 235 -48.50 24.94 -40.32
CA ALA A 235 -48.65 24.84 -38.86
C ALA A 235 -50.09 25.22 -38.47
N PRO A 236 -50.59 24.74 -37.32
CA PRO A 236 -50.86 25.72 -36.26
C PRO A 236 -50.52 25.26 -34.83
N LYS A 237 -50.36 26.29 -33.99
CA LYS A 237 -50.14 26.30 -32.53
C LYS A 237 -51.32 25.66 -31.76
N LEU A 238 -51.09 25.09 -30.56
CA LEU A 238 -51.46 25.71 -29.26
C LEU A 238 -51.12 24.81 -28.03
N VAL A 239 -50.60 25.47 -26.99
CA VAL A 239 -50.63 25.26 -25.51
C VAL A 239 -50.33 23.89 -24.87
N GLY A 240 -49.53 23.96 -23.78
CA GLY A 240 -49.96 23.35 -22.52
C GLY A 240 -48.98 22.35 -21.90
N ALA A 241 -48.07 22.89 -21.09
CA ALA A 241 -47.53 22.32 -19.84
C ALA A 241 -47.37 20.79 -19.69
N SER A 242 -46.12 20.33 -19.60
CA SER A 242 -45.54 19.73 -18.39
C SER A 242 -44.22 19.03 -18.73
N SER A 243 -43.11 19.77 -18.63
CA SER A 243 -41.77 19.20 -18.70
C SER A 243 -41.37 18.68 -17.31
N ILE A 244 -41.42 17.36 -17.12
CA ILE A 244 -40.70 16.70 -16.03
C ILE A 244 -39.31 16.38 -16.58
N SER A 245 -38.38 17.29 -16.36
CA SER A 245 -36.94 17.07 -16.57
C SER A 245 -36.38 16.32 -15.36
N PHE A 246 -36.02 15.04 -15.54
CA PHE A 246 -35.14 14.36 -14.60
C PHE A 246 -33.70 14.87 -14.81
N ALA A 247 -33.31 15.81 -13.93
CA ALA A 247 -31.94 16.26 -13.80
C ALA A 247 -31.09 15.21 -13.06
N SER A 248 -29.96 14.89 -13.67
CA SER A 248 -28.85 14.11 -13.13
C SER A 248 -28.30 14.74 -11.84
N PRO A 249 -28.06 14.01 -10.75
CA PRO A 249 -27.37 14.57 -9.59
C PRO A 249 -25.87 14.69 -9.87
N GLN A 250 -25.43 15.93 -10.08
CA GLN A 250 -24.02 16.32 -9.99
C GLN A 250 -23.50 16.14 -8.56
N ALA A 251 -22.28 15.62 -8.50
CA ALA A 251 -21.25 15.76 -7.48
C ALA A 251 -21.54 16.80 -6.36
N GLY A 252 -21.84 16.28 -5.17
CA GLY A 252 -21.76 17.04 -3.93
C GLY A 252 -20.30 17.38 -3.62
N LYS A 253 -19.97 18.67 -3.71
CA LYS A 253 -18.76 19.29 -3.14
C LYS A 253 -18.83 19.18 -1.62
N LEU A 254 -17.95 18.39 -1.02
CA LEU A 254 -17.68 18.47 0.42
C LEU A 254 -16.77 19.67 0.66
N THR A 255 -17.36 20.73 1.21
CA THR A 255 -16.67 21.88 1.77
C THR A 255 -15.99 21.45 3.07
N HIS A 256 -14.67 21.59 3.15
CA HIS A 256 -13.92 21.51 4.40
C HIS A 256 -14.43 22.60 5.35
N SER A 257 -15.12 22.22 6.42
CA SER A 257 -15.38 23.14 7.54
C SER A 257 -14.05 23.42 8.24
N ALA A 258 -13.70 24.70 8.31
CA ALA A 258 -12.59 25.21 9.07
C ALA A 258 -12.83 24.93 10.56
N ALA A 259 -11.92 24.17 11.17
CA ALA A 259 -11.82 24.12 12.62
C ALA A 259 -11.21 25.45 13.10
N SER A 260 -11.84 26.07 14.11
CA SER A 260 -11.33 27.25 14.81
C SER A 260 -9.92 27.02 15.39
N PRO A 261 -9.04 28.03 15.42
CA PRO A 261 -7.68 27.88 15.92
C PRO A 261 -7.68 27.68 17.45
N LEU A 262 -7.01 26.60 17.89
CA LEU A 262 -6.68 26.38 19.30
C LEU A 262 -5.60 27.37 19.77
N PRO A 263 -5.58 27.74 21.06
CA PRO A 263 -4.79 28.85 21.57
C PRO A 263 -3.28 28.60 21.43
N ALA A 264 -2.56 29.67 21.08
CA ALA A 264 -1.10 29.69 21.02
C ALA A 264 -0.50 29.29 22.39
N LYS A 265 0.44 28.32 22.35
CA LYS A 265 1.30 28.02 23.50
C LYS A 265 2.21 29.22 23.78
N PRO A 266 2.50 29.52 25.06
CA PRO A 266 3.45 30.57 25.40
C PRO A 266 4.86 30.18 24.94
N ASP A 267 5.57 31.17 24.41
CA ASP A 267 6.97 31.10 24.06
C ASP A 267 7.80 30.65 25.27
N GLY A 268 8.52 29.54 25.12
CA GLY A 268 9.44 29.08 26.15
C GLY A 268 9.66 27.58 26.12
N PHE A 269 10.65 27.15 25.34
CA PHE A 269 11.69 26.15 25.65
C PHE A 269 12.19 25.56 24.33
N ALA A 270 13.23 26.19 23.78
CA ALA A 270 14.12 25.56 22.81
C ALA A 270 14.81 24.37 23.51
N GLY A 271 14.23 23.18 23.38
CA GLY A 271 14.86 21.93 23.79
C GLY A 271 15.90 21.52 22.74
N ALA A 272 17.15 21.88 22.98
CA ALA A 272 18.30 21.23 22.36
C ALA A 272 18.18 19.69 22.46
N PRO A 273 18.78 18.90 21.55
CA PRO A 273 18.73 17.45 21.63
C PRO A 273 19.22 17.00 23.00
N SER A 274 18.32 16.42 23.81
CA SER A 274 18.69 15.97 25.14
C SER A 274 19.67 14.81 25.00
N VAL A 275 20.94 15.06 25.28
CA VAL A 275 21.96 14.02 25.44
C VAL A 275 21.43 13.04 26.49
N GLN A 276 21.09 11.81 26.09
CA GLN A 276 20.75 10.76 27.04
C GLN A 276 21.99 10.49 27.89
N ARG A 277 21.89 10.78 29.20
CA ARG A 277 23.02 10.70 30.14
C ARG A 277 23.46 9.24 30.31
N LEU A 278 24.77 9.04 30.42
CA LEU A 278 25.34 7.74 30.75
C LEU A 278 24.78 7.23 32.08
N VAL A 279 24.58 5.91 32.16
CA VAL A 279 24.13 5.23 33.37
C VAL A 279 25.29 5.10 34.35
N ASP A 280 25.12 5.59 35.57
CA ASP A 280 26.03 5.29 36.68
C ASP A 280 25.84 3.84 37.13
N ILE A 281 26.74 2.98 36.66
CA ILE A 281 26.70 1.55 36.92
C ILE A 281 26.95 1.25 38.40
N ALA A 282 27.82 2.00 39.07
CA ALA A 282 28.16 1.78 40.47
C ALA A 282 26.98 2.10 41.39
N ALA A 283 26.30 3.23 41.16
CA ALA A 283 25.09 3.58 41.88
C ALA A 283 23.98 2.54 41.67
N LYS A 284 23.78 2.06 40.44
CA LYS A 284 22.77 1.02 40.15
C LYS A 284 23.12 -0.34 40.74
N ARG A 285 24.41 -0.67 40.84
CA ARG A 285 24.88 -1.86 41.58
C ARG A 285 24.60 -1.74 43.08
N ALA A 286 24.76 -0.55 43.67
CA ALA A 286 24.43 -0.29 45.07
C ALA A 286 22.91 -0.36 45.35
N GLU A 287 22.08 0.00 44.38
CA GLU A 287 20.62 -0.19 44.40
C GLU A 287 20.18 -1.67 44.20
N GLY A 288 21.11 -2.63 44.25
CA GLY A 288 20.80 -4.06 44.17
C GLY A 288 20.66 -4.62 42.75
N LYS A 289 21.03 -3.88 41.69
CA LYS A 289 21.01 -4.42 40.33
C LYS A 289 22.10 -5.48 40.13
N GLY A 290 21.71 -6.62 39.56
CA GLY A 290 22.61 -7.75 39.35
C GLY A 290 23.56 -7.61 38.15
N ARG A 291 24.47 -8.58 37.98
CA ARG A 291 25.49 -8.61 36.91
C ARG A 291 24.91 -8.51 35.49
N GLY A 292 23.67 -8.92 35.26
CA GLY A 292 22.99 -8.76 33.96
C GLY A 292 22.73 -7.28 33.62
N TYR A 293 22.32 -6.48 34.60
CA TYR A 293 22.08 -5.06 34.43
C TYR A 293 23.38 -4.28 34.17
N GLU A 294 24.45 -4.67 34.87
CA GLU A 294 25.79 -4.13 34.64
C GLU A 294 26.24 -4.32 33.18
N ARG A 295 26.13 -5.54 32.65
CA ARG A 295 26.49 -5.83 31.23
C ARG A 295 25.67 -5.02 30.25
N TRP A 296 24.37 -4.87 30.51
CA TRP A 296 23.49 -4.05 29.68
C TRP A 296 23.85 -2.56 29.76
N ALA A 297 24.09 -2.02 30.96
CA ALA A 297 24.42 -0.63 31.17
C ALA A 297 25.78 -0.26 30.55
N THR A 298 26.76 -1.16 30.58
CA THR A 298 28.03 -0.97 29.88
C THR A 298 27.84 -0.85 28.37
N MET A 299 27.04 -1.75 27.77
CA MET A 299 26.74 -1.71 26.34
C MET A 299 25.90 -0.47 25.95
N HIS A 300 24.96 -0.08 26.82
CA HIS A 300 24.17 1.13 26.64
C HIS A 300 25.07 2.38 26.63
N ASN A 301 25.93 2.53 27.64
CA ASN A 301 26.86 3.65 27.75
C ASN A 301 27.80 3.72 26.54
N LEU A 302 28.32 2.58 26.08
CA LEU A 302 29.18 2.51 24.89
C LEU A 302 28.46 3.00 23.63
N LYS A 303 27.19 2.62 23.44
CA LYS A 303 26.37 3.09 22.32
C LYS A 303 26.08 4.59 22.39
N GLN A 304 25.83 5.12 23.59
CA GLN A 304 25.62 6.56 23.78
C GLN A 304 26.90 7.35 23.48
N MET A 305 28.06 6.88 23.94
CA MET A 305 29.36 7.49 23.60
C MET A 305 29.65 7.44 22.09
N ALA A 306 29.35 6.33 21.42
CA ALA A 306 29.50 6.22 19.97
C ALA A 306 28.57 7.17 19.21
N ALA A 307 27.35 7.40 19.72
CA ALA A 307 26.41 8.36 19.13
C ALA A 307 26.86 9.82 19.27
N THR A 308 27.65 10.15 20.30
CA THR A 308 28.21 11.51 20.48
C THR A 308 29.44 11.82 19.62
N LEU A 309 30.00 10.83 18.92
CA LEU A 309 31.19 10.97 18.08
C LEU A 309 30.89 11.05 16.57
N ASN A 310 29.61 11.11 16.17
CA ASN A 310 29.16 11.28 14.77
C ASN A 310 28.63 12.70 14.51
#